data_AF-A0AAN6M2N3-F1
#
_entry.id   AF-A0AAN6M2N3-F1
#
_cell.length_a   1.000
_cell.length_b   1.000
_cell.length_c   1.000
_cell.angle_alpha   90.00
_cell.angle_beta   90.00
_cell.angle_gamma   90.00
#
_symmetry.space_group_name_H-M   'P 1'
#
loop_
_entity.id
_entity.type
_entity.pdbx_description
1 polymer ?
#
loop_
_entity_poly.entity_id
_entity_poly.type
_entity_poly.pdbx_seq_one_letter_code
_entity_poly.pdbx_strand_id
1 'polypeptide(L)'
;MITRQRYLSLVFGLNDFYHIENWTVEEHVQKHQSKLRWLNTEVQKLIETSDRKIIIVSHYSPTNDARAIDPRHQSSNISSGFMTDLSQETCLSSERVAVWAFGHTHFNCDFDYEASQTRIVTNQRGYYFSQSSGFDPGKTVELWRDSDL
;
A
#
# COMPACT_ATOMS: atom_id res chain seq x y z
N MET A 1 16.00 -8.06 10.68
CA MET A 1 15.45 -9.01 11.67
C MET A 1 14.41 -8.26 12.50
N ILE A 2 13.17 -8.75 12.63
CA ILE A 2 12.13 -8.09 13.44
C ILE A 2 12.52 -8.20 14.92
N THR A 3 12.41 -7.11 15.68
CA THR A 3 12.73 -7.14 17.12
C THR A 3 11.67 -7.94 17.87
N ARG A 4 12.03 -8.62 18.96
CA ARG A 4 11.07 -9.38 19.80
C ARG A 4 9.88 -8.52 20.25
N GLN A 5 10.13 -7.26 20.60
CA GLN A 5 9.08 -6.32 20.99
C GLN A 5 8.10 -6.02 19.86
N ARG A 6 8.61 -5.82 18.63
CA ARG A 6 7.79 -5.55 17.45
C ARG A 6 7.02 -6.79 17.01
N TYR A 7 7.63 -7.97 17.11
CA TYR A 7 6.97 -9.25 16.88
C TYR A 7 5.75 -9.43 17.78
N LEU A 8 5.93 -9.27 19.10
CA LEU A 8 4.84 -9.41 20.06
C LEU A 8 3.73 -8.39 19.83
N SER A 9 4.09 -7.15 19.50
CA SER A 9 3.10 -6.11 19.20
C SER A 9 2.22 -6.48 18.00
N LEU A 10 2.78 -7.10 16.96
CA LEU A 10 2.03 -7.53 15.78
C LEU A 10 1.14 -8.74 16.07
N VAL A 11 1.68 -9.77 16.74
CA VAL A 11 0.91 -10.97 17.11
C VAL A 11 -0.30 -10.61 17.97
N PHE A 12 -0.13 -9.70 18.93
CA PHE A 12 -1.23 -9.29 19.80
C PHE A 12 -2.12 -8.19 19.21
N GLY A 13 -1.66 -7.50 18.18
CA GLY A 13 -2.33 -6.33 17.62
C GLY A 13 -3.10 -6.57 16.32
N LEU A 14 -2.87 -7.70 15.63
CA LEU A 14 -3.52 -8.01 14.35
C LEU A 14 -4.37 -9.27 14.44
N ASN A 15 -5.61 -9.16 13.97
CA ASN A 15 -6.60 -10.24 13.92
C ASN A 15 -6.14 -11.44 13.10
N ASP A 16 -5.31 -11.22 12.07
CA ASP A 16 -4.78 -12.25 11.18
C ASP A 16 -4.11 -13.39 11.96
N PHE A 17 -3.33 -13.07 12.99
CA PHE A 17 -2.59 -14.06 13.78
C PHE A 17 -3.44 -14.78 14.83
N TYR A 18 -4.71 -14.36 15.01
CA TYR A 18 -5.67 -15.03 15.89
C TYR A 18 -6.65 -15.91 15.13
N HIS A 19 -7.06 -15.48 13.95
CA HIS A 19 -8.17 -16.10 13.21
C HIS A 19 -7.73 -16.95 12.03
N ILE A 20 -6.51 -16.76 11.53
CA ILE A 20 -5.98 -17.60 10.45
C ILE A 20 -5.18 -18.75 11.07
N GLU A 21 -5.71 -19.96 10.93
CA GLU A 21 -5.05 -21.16 11.42
C GLU A 21 -3.67 -21.34 10.75
N ASN A 22 -2.66 -21.68 11.57
CA ASN A 22 -1.29 -21.92 11.12
C ASN A 22 -0.70 -20.77 10.30
N TRP A 23 -0.96 -19.53 10.69
CA TRP A 23 -0.38 -18.35 10.06
C TRP A 23 0.53 -17.61 11.03
N THR A 24 1.83 -17.74 10.81
CA THR A 24 2.86 -17.10 11.63
C THR A 24 3.33 -15.76 11.03
N VAL A 25 3.97 -14.92 11.84
CA VAL A 25 4.61 -13.68 11.37
C VAL A 25 5.71 -14.01 10.35
N GLU A 26 6.47 -15.07 10.58
CA GLU A 26 7.52 -15.55 9.69
C GLU A 26 6.95 -15.91 8.31
N GLU A 27 5.87 -16.69 8.26
CA GLU A 27 5.20 -17.04 7.00
C GLU A 27 4.62 -15.80 6.31
N HIS A 28 4.02 -14.88 7.07
CA HIS A 28 3.53 -13.62 6.54
C HIS A 28 4.65 -12.81 5.85
N VAL A 29 5.81 -12.68 6.51
CA VAL A 29 7.00 -12.01 5.95
C VAL A 29 7.52 -12.71 4.70
N GLN A 30 7.63 -14.04 4.73
CA GLN A 30 8.09 -14.82 3.57
C GLN A 30 7.15 -14.65 2.37
N LYS A 31 5.84 -14.67 2.60
CA LYS A 31 4.83 -14.47 1.56
C LYS A 31 4.86 -13.04 1.03
N HIS A 32 5.02 -12.03 1.89
CA HIS A 32 5.20 -10.65 1.48
C HIS A 32 6.43 -10.50 0.57
N GLN A 33 7.59 -11.00 0.99
CA GLN A 33 8.83 -10.95 0.20
C GLN A 33 8.70 -11.66 -1.15
N SER A 34 8.03 -12.82 -1.19
CA SER A 34 7.80 -13.54 -2.45
C SER A 34 6.90 -12.75 -3.39
N LYS A 35 5.83 -12.13 -2.88
CA LYS A 35 4.91 -11.30 -3.68
C LYS A 35 5.59 -10.03 -4.16
N LEU A 36 6.39 -9.39 -3.33
CA LEU A 36 7.13 -8.18 -3.68
C LEU A 36 8.14 -8.46 -4.80
N ARG A 37 8.93 -9.53 -4.69
CA ARG A 37 9.85 -9.96 -5.76
C ARG A 37 9.12 -10.17 -7.08
N TRP A 38 8.00 -10.91 -7.05
CA TRP A 38 7.19 -11.14 -8.23
C TRP A 38 6.67 -9.83 -8.84
N LEU A 39 6.11 -8.93 -8.02
CA LEU A 39 5.59 -7.64 -8.47
C LEU A 39 6.68 -6.79 -9.14
N ASN A 40 7.85 -6.69 -8.53
CA ASN A 40 8.99 -5.98 -9.12
C ASN A 40 9.43 -6.59 -10.45
N THR A 41 9.47 -7.93 -10.56
CA THR A 41 9.80 -8.61 -11.82
C THR A 41 8.80 -8.29 -12.92
N GLU A 42 7.49 -8.34 -12.64
CA GLU A 42 6.46 -8.03 -13.64
C GLU A 42 6.49 -6.55 -14.04
N VAL A 43 6.67 -5.63 -13.08
CA VAL A 43 6.82 -4.20 -13.38
C VAL A 43 8.04 -3.97 -14.26
N GLN A 44 9.20 -4.53 -13.92
CA GLN A 44 10.42 -4.41 -14.71
C GLN A 44 10.22 -4.91 -16.15
N LYS A 45 9.59 -6.08 -16.29
CA LYS A 45 9.28 -6.64 -17.61
C LYS A 45 8.39 -5.71 -18.43
N LEU A 46 7.35 -5.12 -17.84
CA LEU A 46 6.45 -4.19 -18.54
C LEU A 46 7.15 -2.89 -18.97
N ILE A 47 8.11 -2.42 -18.16
CA ILE A 47 8.96 -1.26 -18.48
C ILE A 47 9.84 -1.57 -19.70
N GLU A 48 10.44 -2.77 -19.75
CA GLU A 48 11.35 -3.16 -20.83
C GLU A 48 10.65 -3.52 -22.14
N THR A 49 9.38 -3.95 -22.08
CA THR A 49 8.70 -4.58 -23.23
C THR A 49 7.54 -3.75 -23.80
N SER A 50 7.16 -2.64 -23.16
CA SER A 50 6.05 -1.83 -23.61
C SER A 50 6.15 -0.37 -23.16
N ASP A 51 5.35 0.50 -23.76
CA ASP A 51 5.17 1.90 -23.32
C ASP A 51 3.89 2.14 -22.51
N ARG A 52 3.31 1.08 -21.95
CA ARG A 52 2.07 1.17 -21.16
C ARG A 52 2.31 1.77 -19.77
N LYS A 53 1.37 2.62 -19.33
CA LYS A 53 1.26 3.03 -17.93
C LYS A 53 0.81 1.83 -17.08
N ILE A 54 1.36 1.71 -15.88
CA ILE A 54 1.06 0.62 -14.94
C ILE A 54 0.15 1.15 -13.83
N ILE A 55 -0.88 0.37 -13.50
CA ILE A 55 -1.74 0.60 -12.35
C ILE A 55 -1.54 -0.56 -11.39
N ILE A 56 -1.24 -0.26 -10.13
CA ILE A 56 -1.13 -1.24 -9.07
C ILE A 56 -2.31 -1.08 -8.13
N VAL A 57 -2.94 -2.20 -7.76
CA VAL A 57 -4.00 -2.24 -6.75
C VAL A 57 -3.61 -3.25 -5.68
N SER A 58 -3.53 -2.80 -4.44
CA SER A 58 -3.19 -3.65 -3.29
C SER A 58 -4.16 -3.43 -2.14
N HIS A 59 -4.20 -4.38 -1.20
CA HIS A 59 -4.95 -4.16 0.03
C HIS A 59 -4.20 -3.24 1.00
N TYR A 60 -2.91 -3.52 1.24
CA TYR A 60 -2.04 -2.79 2.16
C TYR A 60 -1.41 -1.56 1.51
N SER A 61 -1.06 -0.56 2.32
CA SER A 61 -0.41 0.67 1.87
C SER A 61 1.06 0.43 1.47
N PRO A 62 1.55 0.99 0.36
CA PRO A 62 2.90 0.78 -0.14
C PRO A 62 3.93 1.79 0.38
N THR A 63 3.54 2.71 1.26
CA THR A 63 4.39 3.83 1.67
C THR A 63 4.17 4.18 3.13
N ASN A 64 5.20 4.79 3.73
CA ASN A 64 5.16 5.43 5.03
C ASN A 64 5.02 6.96 4.94
N ASP A 65 4.69 7.49 3.76
CA ASP A 65 4.40 8.92 3.59
C ASP A 65 3.29 9.36 4.55
N ALA A 66 3.54 10.45 5.29
CA ALA A 66 2.61 10.96 6.29
C ALA A 66 1.22 11.29 5.71
N ARG A 67 1.12 11.59 4.40
CA ARG A 67 -0.15 11.85 3.71
C ARG A 67 -0.99 10.59 3.50
N ALA A 68 -0.40 9.40 3.59
CA ALA A 68 -1.10 8.11 3.50
C ALA A 68 -1.46 7.53 4.89
N ILE A 69 -1.07 8.20 5.98
CA ILE A 69 -1.22 7.71 7.34
C ILE A 69 -2.24 8.58 8.07
N ASP A 70 -3.24 7.93 8.67
CA ASP A 70 -4.15 8.62 9.56
C ASP A 70 -3.37 9.26 10.72
N PRO A 71 -3.52 10.58 10.99
CA PRO A 71 -2.83 11.24 12.09
C PRO A 71 -2.96 10.55 13.45
N ARG A 72 -4.07 9.83 13.68
CA ARG A 72 -4.32 9.04 14.91
C ARG A 72 -3.36 7.86 15.08
N HIS A 73 -2.67 7.45 14.02
CA HIS A 73 -1.84 6.23 13.97
C HIS A 73 -0.37 6.49 13.62
N GLN A 74 0.07 7.75 13.48
CA GLN A 74 1.44 8.09 13.08
C GLN A 74 2.55 7.44 13.93
N SER A 75 2.31 7.22 15.21
CA SER A 75 3.27 6.60 16.14
C SER A 75 2.90 5.17 16.54
N SER A 76 2.06 4.48 15.76
CA SER A 76 1.60 3.13 16.07
C SER A 76 2.72 2.09 15.94
N ASN A 77 2.95 1.32 17.01
CA ASN A 77 3.93 0.23 17.03
C ASN A 77 3.56 -0.96 16.14
N ILE A 78 2.32 -1.01 15.65
CA ILE A 78 1.80 -2.05 14.75
C ILE A 78 1.64 -1.54 13.32
N SER A 79 2.19 -0.37 12.98
CA SER A 79 2.07 0.24 11.64
C SER A 79 2.53 -0.68 10.50
N SER A 80 3.50 -1.57 10.74
CA SER A 80 3.91 -2.58 9.75
C SER A 80 2.83 -3.63 9.42
N GLY A 81 1.76 -3.70 10.21
CA GLY A 81 0.56 -4.46 9.88
C GLY A 81 -0.43 -3.72 8.98
N PHE A 82 -0.10 -2.50 8.54
CA PHE A 82 -0.97 -1.66 7.72
C PHE A 82 -0.25 -1.13 6.47
N MET A 83 1.06 -0.90 6.58
CA MET A 83 1.90 -0.38 5.51
C MET A 83 3.29 -1.01 5.51
N THR A 84 3.92 -1.01 4.35
CA THR A 84 5.36 -1.26 4.19
C THR A 84 5.93 -0.13 3.36
N ASP A 85 7.08 0.43 3.74
CA ASP A 85 7.79 1.40 2.91
C ASP A 85 8.45 0.68 1.73
N LEU A 86 7.87 0.85 0.53
CA LEU A 86 8.38 0.29 -0.72
C LEU A 86 9.08 1.34 -1.58
N SER A 87 9.48 2.49 -1.02
CA SER A 87 10.07 3.61 -1.78
C SER A 87 11.31 3.25 -2.60
N GLN A 88 12.03 2.21 -2.20
CA GLN A 88 13.23 1.70 -2.89
C GLN A 88 12.95 0.57 -3.88
N GLU A 89 11.72 0.08 -3.94
CA GLU A 89 11.32 -1.03 -4.80
C GLU A 89 10.88 -0.50 -6.17
N THR A 90 11.27 -1.18 -7.25
CA THR A 90 10.96 -0.79 -8.64
C THR A 90 9.46 -0.52 -8.85
N CYS A 91 8.61 -1.28 -8.17
CA CYS A 91 7.15 -1.13 -8.23
C CYS A 91 6.62 0.21 -7.69
N LEU A 92 7.40 0.97 -6.92
CA LEU A 92 7.04 2.32 -6.48
C LEU A 92 7.99 3.40 -6.99
N SER A 93 9.26 3.08 -7.23
CA SER A 93 10.26 4.07 -7.66
C SER A 93 10.22 4.37 -9.15
N SER A 94 9.55 3.54 -9.97
CA SER A 94 9.44 3.77 -11.41
C SER A 94 8.35 4.78 -11.79
N GLU A 95 8.70 5.75 -12.64
CA GLU A 95 7.76 6.68 -13.27
C GLU A 95 6.72 6.01 -14.19
N ARG A 96 6.93 4.73 -14.53
CA ARG A 96 5.97 3.95 -15.34
C ARG A 96 4.76 3.49 -14.54
N VAL A 97 4.82 3.55 -13.21
CA VAL A 97 3.67 3.32 -12.35
C VAL A 97 2.89 4.63 -12.21
N ALA A 98 1.76 4.71 -12.91
CA ALA A 98 0.97 5.94 -12.95
C ALA A 98 0.07 6.07 -11.72
N VAL A 99 -0.48 4.96 -11.23
CA VAL A 99 -1.42 4.93 -10.11
C VAL A 99 -1.13 3.73 -9.22
N TRP A 100 -1.15 3.95 -7.91
CA TRP A 100 -1.22 2.88 -6.93
C TRP A 100 -2.40 3.10 -5.99
N ALA A 101 -3.42 2.26 -6.14
CA ALA A 101 -4.60 2.26 -5.29
C ALA A 101 -4.45 1.28 -4.13
N PHE A 102 -4.79 1.70 -2.90
CA PHE A 102 -4.75 0.82 -1.74
C PHE A 102 -5.96 0.97 -0.79
N GLY A 103 -6.02 0.11 0.24
CA GLY A 103 -7.09 0.10 1.24
C GLY A 103 -6.58 -0.16 2.65
N HIS A 104 -7.30 -1.00 3.40
CA HIS A 104 -6.97 -1.53 4.74
C HIS A 104 -6.93 -0.51 5.90
N THR A 105 -6.43 0.71 5.67
CA THR A 105 -6.21 1.72 6.73
C THR A 105 -7.48 2.46 7.16
N HIS A 106 -8.56 2.35 6.37
CA HIS A 106 -9.79 3.13 6.51
C HIS A 106 -9.56 4.65 6.52
N PHE A 107 -8.47 5.09 5.88
CA PHE A 107 -8.09 6.48 5.75
C PHE A 107 -7.98 6.84 4.26
N ASN A 108 -8.68 7.90 3.85
CA ASN A 108 -8.72 8.32 2.46
C ASN A 108 -7.63 9.35 2.14
N CYS A 109 -6.86 9.11 1.09
CA CYS A 109 -5.82 10.01 0.59
C CYS A 109 -5.78 9.99 -0.94
N ASP A 110 -5.32 11.08 -1.53
CA ASP A 110 -5.16 11.24 -2.98
C ASP A 110 -4.04 12.27 -3.22
N PHE A 111 -2.86 11.82 -3.64
CA PHE A 111 -1.70 12.68 -3.84
C PHE A 111 -0.69 12.06 -4.82
N ASP A 112 0.15 12.89 -5.43
CA ASP A 112 1.30 12.43 -6.21
C ASP A 112 2.49 12.15 -5.29
N TYR A 113 3.02 10.93 -5.39
CA TYR A 113 4.25 10.52 -4.71
C TYR A 113 5.45 11.12 -5.45
N GLU A 114 6.06 12.16 -4.89
CA GLU A 114 7.02 13.03 -5.58
C GLU A 114 8.19 12.28 -6.23
N ALA A 115 8.70 11.22 -5.58
CA ALA A 115 9.88 10.50 -6.04
C ALA A 115 9.71 9.77 -7.37
N SER A 116 8.49 9.30 -7.68
CA SER A 116 8.19 8.54 -8.91
C SER A 116 7.05 9.15 -9.71
N GLN A 117 6.46 10.23 -9.21
CA GLN A 117 5.22 10.79 -9.71
C GLN A 117 4.10 9.72 -9.79
N THR A 118 4.08 8.71 -8.93
CA THR A 118 2.95 7.77 -8.87
C THR A 118 1.78 8.44 -8.13
N ARG A 119 0.57 8.44 -8.69
CA ARG A 119 -0.62 8.88 -7.94
C ARG A 119 -1.02 7.82 -6.91
N ILE A 120 -0.86 8.13 -5.64
CA ILE A 120 -1.27 7.30 -4.51
C ILE A 120 -2.69 7.66 -4.14
N VAL A 121 -3.61 6.70 -4.24
CA VAL A 121 -5.04 6.97 -4.10
C VAL A 121 -5.77 5.90 -3.30
N THR A 122 -6.76 6.30 -2.50
CA THR A 122 -7.67 5.40 -1.82
C THR A 122 -9.11 5.93 -1.86
N ASN A 123 -10.08 5.03 -1.67
CA ASN A 123 -11.50 5.35 -1.58
C ASN A 123 -12.24 4.33 -0.70
N GLN A 124 -11.79 4.26 0.54
CA GLN A 124 -12.23 3.31 1.55
C GLN A 124 -13.54 3.80 2.17
N ARG A 125 -14.53 2.91 2.22
CA ARG A 125 -15.83 3.20 2.86
C ARG A 125 -15.73 3.28 4.39
N GLY A 126 -14.78 2.57 4.98
CA GLY A 126 -14.71 2.34 6.42
C GLY A 126 -15.76 1.33 6.89
N TYR A 127 -16.00 1.32 8.21
CA TYR A 127 -16.97 0.42 8.83
C TYR A 127 -18.39 0.93 8.67
N TYR A 128 -19.38 0.02 8.76
CA TYR A 128 -20.80 0.42 8.69
C TYR A 128 -21.20 1.42 9.79
N PHE A 129 -20.57 1.30 10.97
CA PHE A 129 -20.80 2.15 12.15
C PHE A 129 -19.81 3.32 12.26
N SER A 130 -18.82 3.39 11.36
CA SER A 130 -17.76 4.41 11.39
C SER A 130 -17.18 4.53 9.98
N GLN A 131 -17.91 5.27 9.14
CA GLN A 131 -17.50 5.50 7.76
C GLN A 131 -16.27 6.40 7.69
N SER A 132 -15.39 6.11 6.75
CA SER A 132 -14.19 6.91 6.51
C SER A 132 -14.57 8.24 5.86
N SER A 133 -14.01 9.34 6.39
CA SER A 133 -14.15 10.65 5.75
C SER A 133 -13.61 10.62 4.32
N GLY A 134 -14.28 11.33 3.40
CA GLY A 134 -13.86 11.44 2.00
C GLY A 134 -14.17 10.23 1.11
N PHE A 135 -14.90 9.22 1.61
CA PHE A 135 -15.44 8.17 0.74
C PHE A 135 -16.43 8.76 -0.27
N ASP A 136 -16.26 8.41 -1.53
CA ASP A 136 -17.15 8.82 -2.61
C ASP A 136 -17.53 7.62 -3.49
N PRO A 137 -18.80 7.17 -3.51
CA PRO A 137 -19.23 6.04 -4.33
C PRO A 137 -19.12 6.32 -5.84
N GLY A 138 -18.99 7.58 -6.25
CA GLY A 138 -18.80 8.00 -7.64
C GLY A 138 -17.35 8.29 -8.02
N LYS A 139 -16.36 8.07 -7.13
CA LYS A 139 -14.96 8.46 -7.40
C LYS A 139 -14.43 7.77 -8.66
N THR A 140 -13.96 8.57 -9.61
CA THR A 140 -13.20 8.13 -10.77
C THR A 140 -11.73 8.57 -10.65
N VAL A 141 -10.82 7.85 -11.30
CA VAL A 141 -9.40 8.19 -11.38
C VAL A 141 -9.01 8.23 -12.85
N GLU A 142 -8.77 9.45 -13.33
CA GLU A 142 -8.23 9.68 -14.68
C GLU A 142 -6.73 9.33 -14.71
N LEU A 143 -6.29 8.72 -15.81
CA LEU A 143 -4.91 8.22 -16.00
C LEU A 143 -4.00 9.17 -16.80
N TRP A 144 -4.58 10.25 -17.32
CA TRP A 144 -3.92 11.24 -18.17
C TRP A 144 -3.50 12.43 -17.31
N ARG A 145 -2.31 12.98 -17.59
CA ARG A 145 -1.90 14.29 -17.07
C ARG A 145 -2.07 15.33 -18.15
N ASP A 146 -2.36 16.58 -17.78
CA ASP A 146 -2.42 17.70 -18.73
C ASP A 146 -1.09 17.91 -19.48
N SER A 147 0.02 17.39 -18.97
CA SER A 147 1.33 17.36 -19.63
C SER A 147 1.46 16.31 -20.74
N ASP A 148 0.48 15.43 -20.92
CA ASP A 148 0.42 14.42 -21.99
C ASP A 148 -0.28 14.95 -23.27
N LEU A 149 -0.72 16.22 -23.25
CA LEU A 149 -1.31 16.97 -24.38
C LEU A 149 -0.33 18.03 -24.91
#